data_AF-A0A270B323-F1
#
_entry.id   AF-A0A270B323-F1
#
_cell.length_a   1.000
_cell.length_b   1.000
_cell.length_c   1.000
_cell.angle_alpha   90.00
_cell.angle_beta   90.00
_cell.angle_gamma   90.00
#
_symmetry.space_group_name_H-M   'P 1'
#
loop_
_entity.id
_entity.type
_entity.pdbx_description
1 polymer ?
#
loop_
_entity_poly.entity_id
_entity_poly.type
_entity_poly.pdbx_seq_one_letter_code
_entity_poly.pdbx_strand_id
1 'polypeptide(L)' 'MSRITDEILFTHIEVALAVASKATLVGLGADDPRTQRNARVDLARHLVERMQGLEIEGEANVGRSSQPTLFPGDLSPMG' A
#
# COMPACT_ATOMS: atom_id res chain seq x y z
N MET A 1 -19.78 0.74 -10.54
CA MET A 1 -18.45 0.27 -10.12
C MET A 1 -18.65 -0.92 -9.19
N SER A 2 -17.81 -1.95 -9.27
CA SER A 2 -18.01 -3.21 -8.52
C SER A 2 -17.29 -3.16 -7.18
N ARG A 3 -18.04 -3.34 -6.09
CA ARG A 3 -17.51 -3.43 -4.72
C ARG A 3 -16.71 -4.72 -4.54
N ILE A 4 -15.53 -4.65 -3.92
CA ILE A 4 -14.75 -5.81 -3.48
C ILE A 4 -15.16 -6.19 -2.05
N THR A 5 -15.45 -7.46 -1.81
CA THR A 5 -15.56 -8.03 -0.46
C THR A 5 -14.18 -8.44 0.06
N ASP A 6 -14.01 -8.59 1.38
CA ASP A 6 -12.74 -9.03 1.98
C ASP A 6 -12.26 -10.37 1.43
N GLU A 7 -13.17 -11.30 1.14
CA GLU A 7 -12.87 -12.60 0.53
C GLU A 7 -12.27 -12.45 -0.88
N ILE A 8 -12.82 -11.52 -1.68
CA ILE A 8 -12.30 -11.21 -3.01
C ILE A 8 -10.92 -10.57 -2.87
N LEU A 9 -10.76 -9.58 -1.98
CA LEU A 9 -9.47 -8.95 -1.71
C LEU A 9 -8.40 -9.97 -1.28
N PHE A 10 -8.77 -10.90 -0.40
CA PHE A 10 -7.88 -11.96 0.08
C PHE A 10 -7.41 -12.83 -1.08
N THR A 11 -8.32 -13.24 -1.95
CA THR A 11 -7.99 -13.97 -3.19
C THR A 11 -7.03 -13.16 -4.06
N HIS A 12 -7.17 -11.83 -4.12
CA HIS A 12 -6.22 -10.98 -4.84
C HIS A 12 -4.83 -10.95 -4.23
N ILE A 13 -4.73 -10.94 -2.91
CA ILE A 13 -3.47 -10.99 -2.17
C ILE A 13 -2.78 -12.35 -2.33
N GLU A 14 -3.52 -13.45 -2.18
CA GLU A 14 -2.96 -14.80 -2.37
C GLU A 14 -2.34 -14.98 -3.74
N VAL A 15 -3.07 -14.59 -4.80
CA VAL A 15 -2.56 -14.67 -6.17
C VAL A 15 -1.34 -13.77 -6.36
N ALA A 16 -1.37 -12.54 -5.84
CA ALA A 16 -0.24 -11.63 -5.94
C ALA A 16 1.02 -12.18 -5.24
N LEU A 17 0.85 -12.83 -4.08
CA LEU A 17 1.94 -13.50 -3.38
C LEU A 17 2.45 -14.73 -4.14
N ALA A 18 1.57 -15.51 -4.75
CA ALA A 18 1.94 -16.70 -5.52
C ALA A 18 2.76 -16.38 -6.78
N VAL A 19 2.54 -15.22 -7.40
CA VAL A 19 3.27 -14.76 -8.60
C VAL A 19 4.45 -13.84 -8.28
N ALA A 20 4.57 -13.38 -7.03
CA ALA A 20 5.64 -12.48 -6.62
C ALA A 20 7.02 -13.13 -6.82
N SER A 21 8.01 -12.30 -7.16
CA SER A 21 9.37 -12.79 -7.31
C SER A 21 9.92 -13.30 -5.96
N LYS A 22 10.84 -14.27 -6.01
CA LYS A 22 11.53 -14.74 -4.80
C LYS A 22 12.22 -13.61 -4.04
N ALA A 23 12.77 -12.62 -4.76
CA ALA A 23 13.39 -11.44 -4.15
C ALA A 23 12.37 -10.60 -3.37
N THR A 24 11.18 -10.39 -3.94
CA THR A 24 10.07 -9.72 -3.28
C THR A 24 9.64 -10.48 -2.03
N LEU A 25 9.44 -11.80 -2.11
CA LEU A 25 9.02 -12.62 -0.97
C LEU A 25 10.02 -12.62 0.18
N VAL A 26 11.31 -12.76 -0.13
CA VAL A 26 12.38 -12.65 0.88
C VAL A 26 12.43 -11.24 1.46
N GLY A 27 12.30 -10.21 0.63
CA GLY A 27 12.34 -8.82 1.04
C GLY A 27 11.21 -8.45 2.01
N LEU A 28 10.02 -9.05 1.90
CA LEU A 28 8.91 -8.79 2.83
C LEU A 28 9.26 -9.13 4.29
N GLY A 29 10.10 -10.15 4.49
CA GLY A 29 10.60 -10.57 5.80
C GLY A 29 11.95 -9.97 6.19
N ALA A 30 12.50 -9.02 5.43
CA ALA A 30 13.81 -8.45 5.72
C ALA A 30 13.81 -7.57 6.97
N ASP A 31 14.88 -7.66 7.75
CA ASP A 31 15.10 -6.80 8.92
C ASP A 31 15.44 -5.35 8.52
N ASP A 32 16.04 -5.16 7.35
CA ASP A 32 16.31 -3.82 6.81
C ASP A 32 15.00 -3.14 6.39
N PRO A 33 14.61 -2.01 7.01
CA PRO A 33 13.34 -1.36 6.75
C PRO A 33 13.19 -0.89 5.29
N ARG A 34 14.29 -0.54 4.62
CA ARG A 34 14.27 -0.09 3.22
C ARG A 34 13.98 -1.26 2.29
N THR A 35 14.67 -2.37 2.48
CA THR A 35 14.45 -3.62 1.74
C THR A 35 13.02 -4.11 1.92
N GLN A 36 12.51 -4.11 3.15
CA GLN A 36 11.13 -4.46 3.43
C GLN A 36 10.14 -3.51 2.75
N ARG A 37 10.40 -2.20 2.79
CA ARG A 37 9.55 -1.21 2.13
C ARG A 37 9.50 -1.43 0.62
N ASN A 38 10.64 -1.66 -0.02
CA ASN A 38 10.72 -1.88 -1.46
C ASN A 38 9.94 -3.13 -1.87
N ALA A 39 10.10 -4.24 -1.13
CA ALA A 39 9.34 -5.46 -1.39
C ALA A 39 7.81 -5.27 -1.25
N ARG A 40 7.37 -4.46 -0.26
CA ARG A 40 5.95 -4.09 -0.13
C ARG A 40 5.45 -3.26 -1.32
N VAL A 41 6.27 -2.34 -1.84
CA VAL A 41 5.93 -1.53 -3.02
C VAL A 41 5.81 -2.41 -4.26
N ASP A 42 6.73 -3.35 -4.46
CA ASP A 42 6.69 -4.28 -5.59
C ASP A 42 5.44 -5.16 -5.53
N LEU A 43 5.11 -5.72 -4.36
CA LEU A 43 3.88 -6.49 -4.16
C LEU A 43 2.63 -5.62 -4.41
N ALA A 44 2.61 -4.38 -3.91
CA ALA A 44 1.50 -3.46 -4.12
C ALA A 44 1.28 -3.13 -5.60
N ARG A 45 2.36 -3.02 -6.39
CA ARG A 45 2.26 -2.81 -7.83
C ARG A 45 1.55 -3.98 -8.53
N HIS A 46 1.93 -5.22 -8.20
CA HIS A 46 1.24 -6.40 -8.73
C HIS A 46 -0.24 -6.46 -8.34
N LEU A 47 -0.54 -6.06 -7.10
CA LEU A 47 -1.91 -5.94 -6.62
C LEU A 47 -2.72 -4.90 -7.40
N VAL A 48 -2.15 -3.72 -7.65
CA VAL A 48 -2.81 -2.65 -8.43
C VAL A 48 -3.05 -3.07 -9.87
N GLU A 49 -2.06 -3.68 -10.52
CA GLU A 49 -2.19 -4.21 -11.88
C GLU A 49 -3.30 -5.28 -11.95
N ARG A 50 -3.39 -6.15 -10.94
CA ARG A 50 -4.40 -7.22 -10.86
C ARG A 50 -5.80 -6.71 -10.50
N MET A 51 -5.90 -5.68 -9.68
CA MET A 51 -7.17 -5.08 -9.25
C MET A 51 -7.59 -3.90 -10.13
N GLN A 52 -6.94 -3.68 -11.27
CA GLN A 52 -7.28 -2.60 -12.19
C GLN A 52 -8.77 -2.70 -12.59
N GLY A 53 -9.52 -1.62 -12.35
CA GLY A 53 -10.96 -1.56 -12.62
C GLY A 53 -11.87 -1.95 -11.44
N LEU A 54 -11.29 -2.31 -10.29
CA LEU A 54 -11.99 -2.56 -9.03
C LEU A 54 -11.78 -1.39 -8.06
N GLU A 55 -12.82 -0.98 -7.33
CA GLU A 55 -12.70 0.01 -6.27
C GLU A 55 -12.52 -0.67 -4.91
N ILE A 56 -11.50 -0.21 -4.17
CA ILE A 56 -11.21 -0.66 -2.82
C ILE A 56 -11.72 0.39 -1.85
N GLU A 57 -12.94 0.23 -1.37
CA GLU A 57 -13.40 0.95 -0.17
C GLU A 57 -12.98 0.14 1.05
N GLY A 58 -11.82 0.47 1.63
CA GLY A 58 -11.60 0.14 3.03
C GLY A 58 -12.59 0.95 3.86
N GLU A 59 -13.09 0.40 4.98
CA GLU A 59 -13.73 1.24 5.99
C GLU A 59 -12.81 2.46 6.17
N ALA A 60 -13.32 3.64 5.83
CA ALA A 60 -12.56 4.87 5.97
C ALA A 60 -12.09 4.88 7.42
N ASN A 61 -10.80 4.61 7.59
CA ASN A 61 -10.20 4.55 8.91
C ASN A 61 -10.51 5.88 9.57
N VAL A 62 -11.45 5.87 10.52
CA VAL A 62 -11.90 7.00 11.36
C VAL A 62 -10.75 7.36 12.32
N GLY A 63 -9.56 7.58 11.75
CA GLY A 63 -8.30 7.35 12.45
C GLY A 63 -7.04 7.66 11.65
N ARG A 64 -7.10 8.10 10.38
CA ARG A 64 -6.05 9.02 9.90
C ARG A 64 -6.31 10.39 10.51
N SER A 65 -6.05 10.47 11.83
CA SER A 65 -5.80 11.73 12.48
C SER A 65 -4.82 12.51 11.61
N SER A 66 -5.26 13.69 11.18
CA SER A 66 -4.41 14.80 10.74
C SER A 66 -3.03 14.66 11.36
N GLN A 67 -2.02 14.25 10.57
CA GLN A 67 -0.65 14.31 11.08
C GLN A 67 -0.37 15.79 11.31
N PRO A 68 -0.02 16.21 12.54
CA PRO A 68 0.33 17.60 12.78
C PRO A 68 1.56 17.89 11.93
N THR A 69 1.48 18.95 11.12
CA THR A 69 2.60 19.47 10.36
C THR A 69 3.77 19.71 11.31
N LEU A 70 4.92 19.08 11.05
CA LEU A 70 6.11 19.18 11.90
C LEU A 70 6.70 20.61 11.95
N PHE A 71 6.25 21.51 11.07
CA PHE A 71 6.60 22.93 11.07
C PHE A 71 5.38 23.80 10.72
N PRO A 72 4.58 24.24 11.71
CA PRO A 72 3.55 25.24 11.50
C PRO A 72 4.24 26.63 11.45
N GLY A 73 4.62 27.11 10.27
CA GLY A 73 5.15 28.47 10.14
C GLY A 73 5.87 28.85 8.85
N ASP A 74 6.29 27.90 8.00
CA ASP A 74 7.23 28.21 6.91
C ASP A 74 6.58 28.57 5.56
N LEU A 75 5.37 29.12 5.58
CA LEU A 75 4.68 29.62 4.37
C LEU A 75 4.42 31.13 4.47
N SER A 76 5.48 31.91 4.59
CA SER A 76 5.46 33.32 4.20
C SER A 76 6.37 33.48 2.98
N PRO A 77 5.88 34.05 1.86
CA PRO A 77 6.70 34.22 0.66
C PRO A 77 7.84 35.19 0.97
N MET A 78 9.08 34.80 0.65
CA MET A 78 10.22 35.72 0.68
C MET A 78 9.93 36.87 -0.30
N GLY A 79 9.70 38.06 0.25
CA GLY A 79 9.72 39.33 -0.47
C GLY A 79 11.14 39.81 -0.68
#